data_AF-A0A947WHR1-F1
#
_entry.id   AF-A0A947WHR1-F1
#
_cell.length_a   1.000
_cell.length_b   1.000
_cell.length_c   1.000
_cell.angle_alpha   90.00
_cell.angle_beta   90.00
_cell.angle_gamma   90.00
#
_symmetry.space_group_name_H-M   'P 1'
#
loop_
_entity.id
_entity.type
_entity.pdbx_description
1 polymer ?
#
loop_
_entity_poly.entity_id
_entity_poly.type
_entity_poly.pdbx_seq_one_letter_code
_entity_poly.pdbx_strand_id
1 'polypeptide(L)'
;KRKNDKDVLDEIGKLKEISKQIPRLIVEAYGDKFTDLELAGKKMEKSAYFTNMVVAKLDFLNALIDDEKFRTDASDILKRYQRVKLRIINLKRAWNRVFAK
;
A
#
# COMPACT_ATOMS: atom_id res chain seq x y z
N LYS A 1 -30.36 -8.02 -9.53
CA LYS A 1 -29.10 -7.30 -9.22
C LYS A 1 -28.76 -7.59 -7.76
N ARG A 2 -27.69 -8.35 -7.51
CA ARG A 2 -27.44 -8.96 -6.19
C ARG A 2 -26.80 -7.91 -5.27
N LYS A 3 -27.21 -7.88 -3.99
CA LYS A 3 -26.71 -6.99 -2.94
C LYS A 3 -25.17 -6.93 -2.88
N ASN A 4 -24.50 -8.05 -3.22
CA ASN A 4 -23.05 -8.18 -3.29
C ASN A 4 -22.34 -7.22 -4.26
N ASP A 5 -22.96 -6.84 -5.39
CA ASP A 5 -22.26 -6.06 -6.42
C ASP A 5 -21.95 -4.64 -5.94
N LYS A 6 -22.85 -4.06 -5.13
CA LYS A 6 -22.67 -2.73 -4.53
C LYS A 6 -21.59 -2.74 -3.46
N ASP A 7 -21.57 -3.79 -2.64
CA ASP A 7 -20.60 -3.94 -1.54
C ASP A 7 -19.17 -4.12 -2.11
N VAL A 8 -19.01 -4.91 -3.18
CA VAL A 8 -17.72 -5.09 -3.87
C VAL A 8 -17.23 -3.77 -4.49
N LEU A 9 -18.11 -3.01 -5.14
CA LEU A 9 -17.75 -1.71 -5.72
C LEU A 9 -17.34 -0.68 -4.65
N ASP A 10 -18.01 -0.66 -3.51
CA ASP A 10 -17.63 0.18 -2.37
C ASP A 10 -16.25 -0.20 -1.82
N GLU A 11 -15.97 -1.50 -1.69
CA GLU A 11 -14.67 -2.01 -1.27
C GLU A 11 -13.53 -1.65 -2.24
N ILE A 12 -13.77 -1.74 -3.55
CA ILE A 12 -12.84 -1.26 -4.58
C ILE A 12 -12.62 0.25 -4.46
N GLY A 13 -13.68 1.02 -4.21
CA GLY A 13 -13.62 2.46 -3.97
C GLY A 13 -12.70 2.81 -2.79
N LYS A 14 -12.89 2.15 -1.65
CA LYS A 14 -12.03 2.29 -0.46
C LYS A 14 -10.58 1.93 -0.77
N LEU A 15 -10.36 0.86 -1.53
CA LEU A 15 -9.02 0.41 -1.92
C LEU A 15 -8.29 1.45 -2.76
N LYS A 16 -9.00 2.11 -3.69
CA LYS A 16 -8.46 3.21 -4.50
C LYS A 16 -8.05 4.39 -3.62
N GLU A 17 -8.86 4.78 -2.65
CA GLU A 17 -8.54 5.88 -1.75
C GLU A 17 -7.34 5.58 -0.85
N ILE A 18 -7.25 4.36 -0.29
CA ILE A 18 -6.07 3.92 0.48
C ILE A 18 -4.82 3.92 -0.41
N SER A 19 -4.94 3.43 -1.65
CA SER A 19 -3.82 3.35 -2.58
C SER A 19 -3.21 4.71 -2.90
N LYS A 20 -4.02 5.78 -2.98
CA LYS A 20 -3.54 7.16 -3.19
C LYS A 20 -2.73 7.70 -2.01
N GLN A 21 -2.97 7.19 -0.80
CA GLN A 21 -2.25 7.64 0.39
C GLN A 21 -0.78 7.19 0.40
N ILE A 22 -0.49 6.03 -0.19
CA ILE A 22 0.85 5.44 -0.21
C ILE A 22 1.89 6.36 -0.89
N PRO A 23 1.72 6.80 -2.16
CA PRO A 23 2.70 7.67 -2.80
C PRO A 23 2.80 9.04 -2.10
N ARG A 24 1.67 9.58 -1.61
CA ARG A 24 1.67 10.85 -0.86
C ARG A 24 2.55 10.78 0.38
N LEU A 25 2.36 9.76 1.22
CA LEU A 25 3.11 9.58 2.45
C LEU A 25 4.61 9.34 2.19
N ILE A 26 4.97 8.63 1.11
CA ILE A 26 6.37 8.42 0.73
C ILE A 26 7.04 9.75 0.35
N VAL A 27 6.36 10.59 -0.44
CA VAL A 27 6.88 11.89 -0.85
C VAL A 27 7.06 12.81 0.36
N GLU A 28 6.04 12.90 1.22
CA GLU A 28 6.13 13.68 2.46
C GLU A 28 7.27 13.20 3.35
N ALA A 29 7.39 11.88 3.57
CA ALA A 29 8.48 11.31 4.36
C ALA A 29 9.87 11.63 3.79
N TYR A 30 9.99 11.74 2.46
CA TYR A 30 11.25 12.09 1.82
C TYR A 30 11.69 13.53 2.12
N GLY A 31 10.74 14.46 2.30
CA GLY A 31 11.02 15.82 2.77
C GLY A 31 11.42 15.83 4.24
N ASP A 32 10.64 15.12 5.06
CA ASP A 32 10.81 15.14 6.52
C ASP A 32 12.11 14.48 6.99
N LYS A 33 12.69 13.53 6.24
CA LYS A 33 13.87 12.78 6.72
C LYS A 33 15.09 13.64 7.07
N PHE A 34 15.15 14.87 6.56
CA PHE A 34 16.26 15.80 6.82
C PHE A 34 15.98 16.75 7.99
N THR A 35 14.72 16.91 8.38
CA THR A 35 14.27 17.86 9.41
C THR A 35 13.74 17.15 10.66
N ASP A 36 12.96 16.08 10.48
CA ASP A 36 12.38 15.24 11.52
C ASP A 36 12.36 13.77 11.04
N LEU A 37 13.43 13.05 11.40
CA LEU A 37 13.59 11.64 11.02
C LEU A 37 12.53 10.74 11.66
N GLU A 38 12.04 11.08 12.85
CA GLU A 38 11.01 10.30 13.54
C GLU A 38 9.68 10.40 12.79
N LEU A 39 9.29 11.61 12.39
CA LEU A 39 8.11 11.85 11.57
C LEU A 39 8.21 11.14 10.22
N ALA A 40 9.36 11.23 9.54
CA ALA A 40 9.62 10.51 8.31
C ALA A 40 9.45 8.99 8.51
N GLY A 41 10.00 8.45 9.60
CA GLY A 41 9.86 7.05 9.99
C GLY A 41 8.41 6.62 10.18
N LYS A 42 7.62 7.40 10.92
CA LYS A 42 6.17 7.17 11.13
C LYS A 42 5.39 7.17 9.81
N LYS A 43 5.69 8.09 8.90
CA LYS A 43 5.06 8.13 7.57
C LYS A 43 5.42 6.93 6.70
N MET A 44 6.66 6.44 6.78
CA MET A 44 7.10 5.21 6.10
C MET A 44 6.42 3.96 6.66
N GLU A 45 6.27 3.86 7.98
CA GLU A 45 5.48 2.79 8.61
C GLU A 45 4.02 2.82 8.17
N LYS A 46 3.41 3.99 8.16
CA LYS A 46 2.03 4.17 7.71
C LYS A 46 1.85 3.80 6.23
N SER A 47 2.83 4.13 5.39
CA SER A 47 2.86 3.73 3.97
C SER A 47 2.92 2.21 3.82
N ALA A 48 3.76 1.54 4.62
CA ALA A 48 3.86 0.07 4.62
C ALA A 48 2.56 -0.58 5.13
N TYR A 49 1.92 0.00 6.15
CA TYR A 49 0.62 -0.44 6.65
C TYR A 49 -0.46 -0.36 5.58
N PHE A 50 -0.61 0.79 4.89
CA PHE A 50 -1.58 0.92 3.80
C PHE A 50 -1.29 -0.02 2.63
N THR A 51 -0.01 -0.26 2.34
CA THR A 51 0.38 -1.27 1.35
C THR A 51 -0.10 -2.68 1.75
N ASN A 52 0.03 -3.06 3.02
CA ASN A 52 -0.51 -4.34 3.52
C ASN A 52 -2.03 -4.42 3.42
N MET A 53 -2.74 -3.33 3.73
CA MET A 53 -4.20 -3.29 3.60
C MET A 53 -4.64 -3.51 2.16
N VAL A 54 -3.95 -2.89 1.20
CA VAL A 54 -4.22 -3.08 -0.24
C VAL A 54 -3.98 -4.54 -0.64
N VAL A 55 -2.85 -5.12 -0.23
CA VAL A 55 -2.53 -6.54 -0.51
C VAL A 55 -3.62 -7.46 0.06
N ALA A 56 -3.94 -7.34 1.35
CA ALA A 56 -4.92 -8.20 2.01
C ALA A 56 -6.32 -8.10 1.36
N LYS A 57 -6.75 -6.90 0.98
CA LYS A 57 -8.04 -6.72 0.30
C LYS A 57 -8.02 -7.25 -1.13
N LEU A 58 -6.92 -7.10 -1.87
CA LEU A 58 -6.79 -7.69 -3.21
C LEU A 58 -6.81 -9.23 -3.15
N ASP A 59 -6.12 -9.83 -2.17
CA ASP A 59 -6.18 -11.28 -1.93
C ASP A 59 -7.60 -11.75 -1.62
N PHE A 60 -8.33 -11.01 -0.77
CA PHE A 60 -9.74 -11.28 -0.49
C PHE A 60 -10.62 -11.20 -1.74
N LEU A 61 -10.48 -10.14 -2.54
CA LEU A 61 -11.23 -9.98 -3.79
C LEU A 61 -10.92 -11.09 -4.80
N ASN A 62 -9.65 -11.51 -4.88
CA ASN A 62 -9.20 -12.60 -5.75
C ASN A 62 -9.82 -13.95 -5.37
N ALA A 63 -10.05 -14.18 -4.07
CA ALA A 63 -10.74 -15.37 -3.58
C ALA A 63 -12.27 -15.31 -3.79
N LEU A 64 -12.87 -14.11 -3.79
CA LEU A 64 -14.31 -13.92 -3.91
C LEU A 64 -14.79 -13.90 -5.37
N ILE A 65 -13.98 -13.36 -6.28
CA ILE A 65 -14.34 -13.17 -7.69
C ILE A 65 -13.84 -14.35 -8.52
N ASP A 66 -14.76 -15.06 -9.15
CA ASP A 66 -14.48 -16.19 -10.05
C ASP A 66 -14.40 -15.73 -11.51
N ASP A 67 -13.42 -14.87 -11.80
CA ASP A 67 -13.12 -14.35 -13.14
C ASP A 67 -11.61 -14.41 -13.39
N GLU A 68 -11.18 -15.25 -14.35
CA GLU A 68 -9.77 -15.54 -14.61
C GLU A 68 -8.95 -14.29 -14.98
N LYS A 69 -9.57 -13.38 -15.74
CA LYS A 69 -8.94 -12.11 -16.13
C LYS A 69 -8.70 -11.25 -14.91
N PHE A 70 -9.72 -11.08 -14.05
CA PHE A 70 -9.59 -10.36 -12.79
C PHE A 70 -8.50 -10.96 -11.90
N ARG A 71 -8.44 -12.31 -11.79
CA ARG A 71 -7.40 -12.98 -10.97
C ARG A 71 -5.99 -12.68 -11.48
N THR A 72 -5.81 -12.69 -12.80
CA THR A 72 -4.52 -12.38 -13.44
C THR A 72 -4.12 -10.94 -13.17
N ASP A 73 -5.03 -9.99 -13.40
CA ASP A 73 -4.79 -8.56 -13.17
C ASP A 73 -4.50 -8.27 -11.67
N ALA A 74 -5.28 -8.87 -10.77
CA ALA A 74 -5.11 -8.73 -9.33
C ALA A 74 -3.75 -9.28 -8.86
N SER A 75 -3.33 -10.45 -9.36
CA SER A 75 -2.04 -11.06 -9.04
C SER A 75 -0.86 -10.18 -9.46
N ASP A 76 -0.93 -9.56 -10.64
CA ASP A 76 0.11 -8.64 -11.10
C ASP A 76 0.16 -7.35 -10.28
N ILE A 77 -0.99 -6.83 -9.85
CA ILE A 77 -1.07 -5.69 -8.94
C ILE A 77 -0.50 -6.06 -7.56
N LEU A 78 -0.85 -7.23 -7.01
CA LEU A 78 -0.32 -7.75 -5.74
C LEU A 78 1.21 -7.79 -5.74
N LYS A 79 1.82 -8.36 -6.78
CA LYS A 79 3.29 -8.40 -6.94
C LYS A 79 3.91 -7.01 -6.96
N ARG A 80 3.24 -6.00 -7.54
CA ARG A 80 3.73 -4.60 -7.53
C ARG A 80 3.70 -4.03 -6.11
N TYR A 81 2.60 -4.19 -5.38
CA TYR A 81 2.50 -3.68 -4.01
C TYR A 81 3.47 -4.38 -3.04
N GLN A 82 3.68 -5.69 -3.17
CA GLN A 82 4.67 -6.42 -2.39
C GLN A 82 6.09 -5.88 -2.62
N ARG A 83 6.46 -5.59 -3.88
CA ARG A 83 7.74 -4.94 -4.19
C ARG A 83 7.85 -3.54 -3.60
N VAL A 84 6.79 -2.74 -3.66
CA VAL A 84 6.73 -1.41 -3.04
C VAL A 84 6.92 -1.49 -1.52
N LYS A 85 6.26 -2.44 -0.84
CA LYS A 85 6.44 -2.68 0.60
C LYS A 85 7.90 -2.92 0.96
N LEU A 86 8.57 -3.83 0.24
CA LEU A 86 9.99 -4.13 0.49
C LEU A 86 10.87 -2.88 0.30
N ARG A 87 10.59 -2.08 -0.74
CA ARG A 87 11.29 -0.81 -0.97
C ARG A 87 11.10 0.17 0.17
N ILE A 88 9.87 0.33 0.67
CA ILE A 88 9.56 1.22 1.81
C ILE A 88 10.35 0.79 3.06
N ILE A 89 10.31 -0.50 3.39
CA ILE A 89 11.01 -1.03 4.58
C ILE A 89 12.53 -0.83 4.45
N ASN A 90 13.09 -1.15 3.28
CA ASN A 90 14.52 -1.00 3.03
C ASN A 90 14.96 0.46 3.06
N LEU A 91 14.14 1.36 2.51
CA LEU A 91 14.42 2.79 2.50
C LEU A 91 14.41 3.36 3.93
N LYS A 92 13.40 3.00 4.74
CA LYS A 92 13.36 3.37 6.17
C LYS A 92 14.62 2.89 6.90
N ARG A 93 15.01 1.63 6.72
CA ARG A 93 16.25 1.08 7.32
C ARG A 93 17.49 1.84 6.86
N ALA A 94 17.56 2.21 5.58
CA ALA A 94 18.67 2.99 5.05
C ALA A 94 18.75 4.39 5.69
N TRP A 95 17.61 5.07 5.83
CA TRP A 95 17.56 6.38 6.48
C TRP A 95 17.98 6.32 7.93
N ASN A 96 17.51 5.33 8.69
CA ASN A 96 17.94 5.15 10.08
C ASN A 96 19.46 4.95 10.18
N ARG A 97 20.09 4.25 9.25
CA ARG A 97 21.56 4.08 9.25
C ARG A 97 22.33 5.36 8.94
N VAL A 98 21.77 6.25 8.11
CA VAL A 98 22.47 7.43 7.60
C VAL A 98 22.21 8.66 8.48
N PHE A 99 20.98 8.83 8.94
CA PHE A 99 20.50 10.07 9.56
C PHE A 99 20.26 9.96 11.07
N ALA A 100 20.18 8.76 11.66
CA ALA A 100 19.96 8.62 13.10
C ALA A 100 21.25 8.81 13.94
N LYS A 101 22.15 9.69 13.49
CA LYS A 101 23.39 10.04 14.22
C LYS A 101 23.09 11.04 15.33
#